data_AF-A0A367YJ89-F1
#
_entry.id   AF-A0A367YJ89-F1
#
_cell.length_a   1.000
_cell.length_b   1.000
_cell.length_c   1.000
_cell.angle_alpha   90.00
_cell.angle_beta   90.00
_cell.angle_gamma   90.00
#
_symmetry.space_group_name_H-M   'P 1'
#
loop_
_entity.id
_entity.type
_entity.pdbx_description
1 polymer ?
#
loop_
_entity_poly.entity_id
_entity_poly.type
_entity_poly.pdbx_seq_one_letter_code
_entity_poly.pdbx_strand_id
1 'polypeptide(L)'
;MSNFQPINPKPFLKSLIGKQIIVRLKWNRTEYKGTLVSLDNYMNLQLDQTYEVIREGDEKKEELIGEIFIRCNNVLFVREVKDGENGKLDKREDVHDTKKEDEEVIEEKVEITEVAMEEAES
;
A
#
# COMPACT_ATOMS: atom_id res chain seq x y z
N MET A 1 24.36 -9.84 -6.22
CA MET A 1 23.36 -10.49 -5.35
C MET A 1 22.87 -9.44 -4.37
N SER A 2 21.56 -9.17 -4.32
CA SER A 2 21.00 -8.30 -3.28
C SER A 2 21.23 -8.95 -1.93
N ASN A 3 21.93 -8.25 -1.04
CA ASN A 3 22.22 -8.76 0.29
C ASN A 3 20.91 -8.75 1.09
N PHE A 4 20.31 -9.92 1.30
CA PHE A 4 19.11 -10.05 2.12
C PHE A 4 19.49 -9.78 3.58
N GLN A 5 19.19 -8.58 4.05
CA GLN A 5 19.34 -8.21 5.46
C GLN A 5 18.01 -8.53 6.17
N PRO A 6 17.91 -9.61 6.98
CA PRO A 6 16.69 -9.90 7.69
C PRO A 6 16.38 -8.77 8.67
N ILE A 7 15.22 -8.13 8.47
CA ILE A 7 14.73 -7.09 9.36
C ILE A 7 13.95 -7.74 10.49
N ASN A 8 14.32 -7.40 11.73
CA ASN A 8 13.57 -7.81 12.90
C ASN A 8 12.20 -7.11 12.93
N PRO A 9 11.09 -7.83 13.19
CA PRO A 9 9.74 -7.26 13.15
C PRO A 9 9.51 -6.10 14.13
N LYS A 10 10.14 -6.15 15.32
CA LYS A 10 10.00 -5.11 16.35
C LYS A 10 10.58 -3.76 15.89
N PRO A 11 11.85 -3.68 15.43
CA PRO A 11 12.37 -2.47 14.79
C PRO A 11 11.53 -1.98 13.61
N PHE A 12 11.03 -2.89 12.78
CA PHE A 12 10.15 -2.51 11.66
C PHE A 12 8.87 -1.81 12.15
N LEU A 13 8.14 -2.39 13.09
CA LEU A 13 6.92 -1.78 13.63
C LEU A 13 7.21 -0.45 14.33
N LYS A 14 8.36 -0.32 15.01
CA LYS A 14 8.81 0.96 15.60
C LYS A 14 9.07 2.03 14.56
N SER A 15 9.57 1.69 13.37
CA SER A 15 9.77 2.65 12.29
C SER A 15 8.47 3.19 11.68
N LEU A 16 7.33 2.57 11.99
CA LEU A 16 6.01 2.99 11.52
C LEU A 16 5.32 3.96 12.49
N ILE A 17 5.86 4.20 13.69
CA ILE A 17 5.30 5.16 14.64
C ILE A 17 5.29 6.56 14.02
N GLY A 18 4.15 7.25 14.12
CA GLY A 18 3.91 8.57 13.53
C GLY A 18 3.52 8.53 12.05
N LYS A 19 3.50 7.35 11.42
CA LYS A 19 3.10 7.19 10.01
C LYS A 19 1.68 6.69 9.87
N GLN A 20 1.10 6.95 8.71
CA GLN A 20 -0.19 6.38 8.33
C GLN A 20 0.00 4.91 7.93
N ILE A 21 -0.75 4.02 8.57
CA ILE A 21 -0.66 2.57 8.36
C ILE A 21 -2.03 1.96 8.09
N ILE A 22 -2.02 0.80 7.45
CA ILE A 22 -3.20 -0.07 7.29
C ILE A 22 -2.97 -1.35 8.08
N VAL A 23 -3.93 -1.68 8.92
CA VAL A 23 -3.97 -2.90 9.74
C VAL A 23 -5.16 -3.73 9.29
N ARG A 24 -4.92 -4.95 8.82
CA ARG A 24 -6.00 -5.89 8.47
C ARG A 24 -6.24 -6.88 9.60
N LEU A 25 -7.52 -7.10 9.95
CA LEU A 25 -7.88 -8.12 10.94
C LEU A 25 -7.96 -9.52 10.32
N LYS A 26 -7.68 -10.55 11.12
CA LYS A 26 -7.75 -11.98 10.72
C LYS A 26 -9.17 -12.41 10.35
N TRP A 27 -10.10 -12.03 11.20
CA TRP A 27 -11.51 -12.38 11.10
C TRP A 27 -12.25 -11.08 10.81
N ASN A 28 -13.23 -11.10 9.91
CA ASN A 28 -14.07 -9.97 9.47
C ASN A 28 -13.61 -9.18 8.24
N ARG A 29 -12.46 -9.49 7.63
CA ARG A 29 -11.94 -8.83 6.40
C ARG A 29 -11.85 -7.28 6.48
N THR A 30 -12.06 -6.70 7.65
CA THR A 30 -11.98 -5.27 7.92
C THR A 30 -10.54 -4.80 7.93
N GLU A 31 -10.31 -3.63 7.36
CA GLU A 31 -9.05 -2.91 7.38
C GLU A 31 -9.23 -1.61 8.19
N TYR A 32 -8.25 -1.29 9.03
CA TYR A 32 -8.19 0.00 9.73
C TYR A 32 -7.06 0.82 9.15
N LYS A 33 -7.38 2.03 8.68
CA LYS A 33 -6.40 2.99 8.18
C LYS A 33 -6.28 4.13 9.18
N GLY A 34 -5.12 4.32 9.79
CA GLY A 34 -4.92 5.35 10.80
C GLY A 34 -3.45 5.66 11.06
N THR A 35 -3.18 6.66 11.89
CA THR A 35 -1.82 7.03 12.28
C THR A 35 -1.38 6.19 13.48
N LEU A 36 -0.24 5.49 13.37
CA LEU A 36 0.29 4.71 14.50
C LEU A 36 0.85 5.63 15.58
N VAL A 37 0.19 5.69 16.73
CA VAL A 37 0.60 6.51 17.88
C VAL A 37 1.64 5.79 18.72
N SER A 38 1.36 4.53 19.08
CA SER A 38 2.21 3.75 19.97
C SER A 38 2.07 2.26 19.73
N LEU A 39 3.06 1.52 20.21
CA LEU A 39 3.07 0.06 20.22
C LEU A 39 3.71 -0.46 21.50
N ASP A 40 3.30 -1.65 21.93
CA ASP A 40 3.86 -2.32 23.10
C ASP A 40 4.76 -3.52 22.73
N ASN A 41 5.30 -4.19 23.76
CA ASN A 41 6.16 -5.35 23.57
C ASN A 41 5.45 -6.58 22.97
N TYR A 42 4.12 -6.62 23.06
CA TYR A 42 3.26 -7.64 22.47
C TYR A 42 2.77 -7.26 21.07
N MET A 43 3.16 -6.09 20.56
CA MET A 43 2.72 -5.54 19.27
C MET A 43 1.22 -5.23 19.22
N ASN A 44 0.63 -4.87 20.37
CA ASN A 44 -0.65 -4.16 20.37
C ASN A 44 -0.44 -2.75 19.79
N LEU A 45 -1.45 -2.23 19.09
CA LEU A 45 -1.34 -1.01 18.30
C LEU A 45 -2.34 0.03 18.79
N GLN A 46 -1.88 1.25 19.01
CA GLN A 46 -2.74 2.42 19.22
C GLN A 46 -2.75 3.24 17.93
N LEU A 47 -3.94 3.44 17.36
CA LEU A 47 -4.13 4.24 16.16
C LEU A 47 -4.95 5.48 16.50
N ASP A 48 -4.58 6.61 15.91
CA ASP A 48 -5.37 7.85 15.94
C ASP A 48 -5.87 8.22 14.54
N GLN A 49 -6.93 9.02 14.48
CA GLN A 49 -7.61 9.45 13.26
C GLN A 49 -7.92 8.27 12.32
N THR A 50 -8.45 7.19 12.90
CA THR A 50 -8.62 5.91 12.22
C THR A 50 -9.91 5.86 11.45
N TYR A 51 -9.83 5.37 10.21
CA TYR A 51 -10.94 5.03 9.34
C TYR A 51 -11.14 3.52 9.31
N GLU A 52 -12.37 3.07 9.48
CA GLU A 52 -12.77 1.71 9.13
C GLU A 52 -12.94 1.60 7.63
N VAL A 53 -12.27 0.62 7.03
CA VAL A 53 -12.38 0.30 5.62
C VAL A 53 -13.03 -1.06 5.49
N ILE A 54 -14.27 -1.05 5.02
CA ILE A 54 -15.05 -2.26 4.72
C ILE A 54 -15.13 -2.38 3.20
N ARG A 55 -14.79 -3.57 2.69
CA ARG A 55 -14.96 -3.92 1.28
C ARG A 55 -16.14 -4.85 1.12
N GLU A 56 -17.15 -4.38 0.41
CA GLU A 56 -18.36 -5.13 0.09
C GLU A 56 -18.47 -5.19 -1.44
N GLY A 57 -18.01 -6.30 -2.03
CA GLY A 57 -17.86 -6.40 -3.48
C GLY A 57 -16.78 -5.45 -4.02
N ASP A 58 -17.13 -4.65 -5.02
CA ASP A 58 -16.25 -3.63 -5.64
C ASP A 58 -16.29 -2.28 -4.90
N GLU A 59 -17.20 -2.12 -3.92
CA GLU A 59 -17.36 -0.88 -3.19
C GLU A 59 -16.48 -0.85 -1.93
N LYS A 60 -15.78 0.28 -1.75
CA LYS A 60 -14.98 0.59 -0.57
C LYS A 60 -15.69 1.68 0.23
N LYS A 61 -16.11 1.35 1.46
CA LYS A 61 -16.66 2.33 2.40
C LYS A 61 -15.60 2.67 3.43
N GLU A 62 -15.40 3.96 3.67
CA GLU A 62 -14.48 4.50 4.68
C GLU A 62 -15.26 5.33 5.70
N GLU A 63 -15.22 4.97 6.97
CA GLU A 63 -15.88 5.71 8.06
C GLU A 63 -14.89 6.08 9.15
N LEU A 64 -14.90 7.33 9.60
CA LEU A 64 -14.01 7.80 10.67
C LEU A 64 -14.50 7.29 12.03
N ILE A 65 -13.67 6.48 12.70
CA ILE A 65 -13.91 6.01 14.07
C ILE A 65 -13.16 6.88 15.09
N GLY A 66 -11.99 7.43 14.71
CA GLY A 66 -11.13 8.20 15.61
C GLY A 66 -10.04 7.35 16.26
N GLU A 67 -9.85 7.47 17.57
CA GLU A 67 -8.79 6.76 18.30
C GLU A 67 -9.22 5.33 18.66
N ILE A 68 -8.39 4.33 18.30
CA ILE A 68 -8.66 2.93 18.59
C ILE A 68 -7.43 2.20 19.12
N PHE A 69 -7.67 1.10 19.83
CA PHE A 69 -6.65 0.19 20.31
C PHE A 69 -6.89 -1.22 19.77
N ILE A 70 -5.92 -1.76 19.03
CA ILE A 70 -6.00 -3.09 18.41
C ILE A 70 -5.09 -4.06 19.15
N ARG A 71 -5.66 -5.19 19.58
CA ARG A 71 -4.90 -6.31 20.16
C ARG A 71 -4.17 -7.11 19.07
N CYS A 72 -2.90 -7.41 19.31
CA CYS A 72 -2.02 -8.11 18.36
C CYS A 72 -2.57 -9.45 17.86
N ASN A 73 -3.30 -10.17 18.72
CA ASN A 73 -3.89 -11.48 18.40
C ASN A 73 -4.82 -11.45 17.17
N ASN A 74 -5.45 -10.30 16.91
CA ASN A 74 -6.42 -10.12 15.84
C ASN A 74 -5.81 -9.59 14.55
N VAL A 75 -4.54 -9.16 14.58
CA VAL A 75 -3.85 -8.57 13.43
C VAL A 75 -3.39 -9.67 12.47
N LEU A 76 -3.74 -9.52 11.19
CA LEU A 76 -3.26 -10.35 10.10
C LEU A 76 -1.96 -9.78 9.51
N PHE A 77 -1.97 -8.49 9.14
CA PHE A 77 -0.78 -7.77 8.70
C PHE A 77 -0.86 -6.28 9.01
N VAL A 78 0.29 -5.63 8.96
CA VAL A 78 0.45 -4.17 9.02
C VAL A 78 1.26 -3.72 7.80
N ARG A 79 0.84 -2.64 7.15
CA ARG A 79 1.60 -2.00 6.06
C ARG A 79 1.59 -0.48 6.19
N GLU A 80 2.66 0.16 5.74
CA GLU A 80 2.72 1.62 5.60
C GLU A 80 1.87 2.06 4.40
N VAL A 81 1.12 3.14 4.56
CA VAL A 81 0.45 3.80 3.44
C VAL A 81 1.49 4.67 2.73
N LYS A 82 1.76 4.39 1.46
CA LYS A 82 2.62 5.28 0.66
C LYS A 82 1.79 6.44 0.13
N ASP A 83 2.36 7.64 0.09
CA ASP A 83 1.68 8.90 -0.29
C ASP A 83 1.09 8.94 -1.71
N GLY A 84 1.17 7.85 -2.49
CA GLY A 84 0.49 7.67 -3.78
C GLY A 84 -0.80 6.82 -3.73
N GLU A 85 -1.12 6.19 -2.59
CA GLU A 85 -2.25 5.24 -2.48
C GLU A 85 -3.55 5.89 -1.97
N ASN A 86 -3.59 7.21 -1.79
CA ASN A 86 -4.83 7.93 -1.45
C ASN A 86 -5.84 7.99 -2.63
N GLY A 87 -5.53 7.40 -3.79
CA GLY A 87 -6.43 7.38 -4.95
C GLY A 87 -6.49 6.11 -5.78
N LYS A 88 -5.64 5.09 -5.56
CA LYS A 88 -5.69 3.80 -6.28
C LYS A 88 -5.10 2.67 -5.44
N LEU A 89 -5.92 1.72 -4.97
CA LEU A 89 -5.57 0.34 -4.60
C LEU A 89 -6.88 -0.39 -4.24
N ASP A 90 -7.31 -1.51 -4.85
CA ASP A 90 -6.60 -2.62 -5.48
C ASP A 90 -7.36 -3.10 -6.74
N LYS A 91 -6.68 -3.18 -7.89
CA LYS A 91 -6.87 -4.32 -8.78
C LYS A 91 -5.82 -5.33 -8.36
N ARG A 92 -6.21 -6.37 -7.62
CA ARG A 92 -5.43 -7.61 -7.60
C ARG A 92 -5.93 -8.41 -8.79
N GLU A 93 -5.27 -8.22 -9.92
CA GLU A 93 -5.29 -9.21 -10.99
C GLU A 93 -4.54 -10.44 -10.46
N ASP A 94 -5.19 -11.58 -10.55
CA ASP A 94 -4.56 -12.88 -10.42
C ASP A 94 -3.38 -12.93 -11.40
N VAL A 95 -2.22 -13.36 -10.89
CA VAL A 95 -0.97 -13.40 -11.63
C VAL A 95 -1.10 -14.35 -12.83
N HIS A 96 -1.23 -13.77 -14.02
CA HIS A 96 -0.77 -14.36 -15.27
C HIS A 96 0.16 -13.37 -15.98
N ASP A 97 1.27 -13.89 -16.47
CA ASP A 97 2.37 -13.20 -17.16
C ASP A 97 1.90 -12.20 -18.23
N THR A 98 2.06 -10.91 -17.97
CA THR A 98 2.11 -9.86 -19.00
C THR A 98 3.13 -8.81 -18.58
N LYS A 99 4.41 -9.10 -18.86
CA LYS A 99 5.52 -8.13 -18.74
C LYS A 99 6.15 -7.76 -20.10
N LYS A 100 5.52 -8.12 -21.22
CA LYS A 100 6.10 -7.90 -22.55
C LYS A 100 5.49 -6.75 -23.34
N GLU A 101 4.28 -6.32 -22.99
CA GLU A 101 3.54 -5.34 -23.81
C GLU A 101 3.92 -3.89 -23.48
N ASP A 102 4.37 -3.61 -22.26
CA ASP A 102 4.69 -2.24 -21.85
C ASP A 102 6.05 -1.75 -22.38
N GLU A 103 7.01 -2.63 -22.71
CA GLU A 103 8.32 -2.22 -23.24
C GLU A 103 8.28 -1.92 -24.75
N GLU A 104 7.52 -2.69 -25.55
CA GLU A 104 7.40 -2.47 -27.01
C GLU A 104 6.70 -1.14 -27.34
N VAL A 105 5.68 -0.75 -26.55
CA VAL A 105 4.94 0.50 -26.77
C VAL A 105 5.80 1.75 -26.48
N ILE A 106 6.80 1.63 -25.61
CA ILE A 106 7.69 2.74 -25.27
C ILE A 106 8.72 2.94 -26.38
N GLU A 107 9.28 1.87 -26.95
CA GLU A 107 10.22 1.97 -28.07
C GLU A 107 9.55 2.53 -29.33
N GLU A 108 8.34 2.05 -29.67
CA GLU A 108 7.61 2.55 -30.85
C GLU A 108 7.27 4.05 -30.72
N LYS A 109 6.96 4.51 -29.49
CA LYS A 109 6.64 5.93 -29.25
C LYS A 109 7.86 6.84 -29.31
N VAL A 110 9.05 6.35 -28.92
CA VAL A 110 10.30 7.12 -29.03
C VAL A 110 10.68 7.29 -30.50
N GLU A 111 10.54 6.24 -31.30
CA GLU A 111 10.89 6.26 -32.73
C GLU A 111 9.98 7.22 -33.54
N ILE A 112 8.67 7.23 -33.26
CA ILE A 112 7.74 8.18 -33.90
C ILE A 112 8.05 9.64 -33.53
N THR A 113 8.54 9.89 -32.32
CA THR A 113 8.83 11.25 -31.85
C THR A 113 10.11 11.81 -32.46
N GLU A 114 11.12 10.96 -32.67
CA GLU A 114 12.37 11.36 -33.35
C GLU A 114 12.14 11.67 -34.83
N VAL A 115 11.36 10.85 -35.54
CA VAL A 115 11.03 11.08 -36.96
C VAL A 115 10.20 12.35 -37.17
N ALA A 116 9.25 12.64 -36.28
CA ALA A 116 8.42 13.85 -36.37
C ALA A 116 9.21 15.15 -36.11
N MET A 117 10.33 15.08 -35.40
CA MET A 117 11.21 16.24 -35.17
C MET A 117 12.13 16.51 -36.36
N GLU A 118 12.54 15.48 -37.11
CA GLU A 118 13.45 15.64 -38.25
C GLU A 118 12.74 16.25 -39.48
N GLU A 119 11.44 15.97 -39.69
CA GLU A 119 10.66 16.58 -40.79
C GLU A 119 10.25 18.04 -40.53
N ALA A 120 10.37 18.53 -39.30
CA ALA A 120 10.00 19.92 -38.95
C ALA A 120 11.13 20.94 -39.17
N GLU A 121 12.36 20.47 -39.43
CA GLU A 121 13.55 21.33 -39.64
C GLU A 121 14.05 21.36 -41.09
N SER A 122 13.31 20.76 -42.05
CA SER A 122 13.59 20.77 -43.50
C SER A 122 12.64 21.65 -44.31
#